data_AF-A0A9E5ANH0-F1
#
_entry.id   AF-A0A9E5ANH0-F1
#
_cell.length_a   1.000
_cell.length_b   1.000
_cell.length_c   1.000
_cell.angle_alpha   90.00
_cell.angle_beta   90.00
_cell.angle_gamma   90.00
#
_symmetry.space_group_name_H-M   'P 1'
#
loop_
_entity.id
_entity.type
_entity.pdbx_description
1 polymer ?
#
loop_
_entity_poly.entity_id
_entity_poly.type
_entity_poly.pdbx_seq_one_letter_code
_entity_poly.pdbx_strand_id
1 'polypeptide(L)'
;MKVHPAATVIAAAVGALSVLAGAGCAENGVKSAAAGGSASASGTISTDGSVYDTQTTEISAANLSGSGEVATQNSELTPDSEVVAADAVAQTQAQSVATAWGTVTGDCGTGWLKAALTSPTPSFHTSTYAFGNVGPFDATKLRALAKQRRNGPNNGGSSNCSEAMSIQTICDCEGSTALKLELQIAFTAKGQTTDWLGELDGVKFGVSVSRVYLGPTTTGYTAVDADKLLKKKLGGINASTLLVAPTDVWKKQVLHLWTLRPEWVPIVQAAWQGLDAATKADTAVLVTVELGSSHIVAETCK
;
A
#
# COMPACT_ATOMS: atom_id res chain seq x y z
N MET A 1 -9.03 28.65 -66.74
CA MET A 1 -8.32 28.90 -65.47
C MET A 1 -9.09 28.24 -64.34
N LYS A 2 -8.64 27.07 -63.88
CA LYS A 2 -9.14 26.40 -62.66
C LYS A 2 -7.94 26.31 -61.73
N VAL A 3 -8.02 27.01 -60.60
CA VAL A 3 -6.96 27.08 -59.59
C VAL A 3 -7.29 26.05 -58.52
N HIS A 4 -6.43 25.05 -58.35
CA HIS A 4 -6.50 24.10 -57.23
C HIS A 4 -5.88 24.74 -55.98
N PRO A 5 -6.46 24.58 -54.78
CA PRO A 5 -5.81 25.01 -53.55
C PRO A 5 -4.81 23.95 -53.07
N ALA A 6 -3.66 24.43 -52.61
CA ALA A 6 -2.59 23.64 -52.02
C ALA A 6 -2.99 23.15 -50.63
N ALA A 7 -2.73 21.87 -50.35
CA ALA A 7 -2.91 21.25 -49.05
C ALA A 7 -1.74 21.61 -48.12
N THR A 8 -2.05 22.28 -47.01
CA THR A 8 -1.10 22.56 -45.93
C THR A 8 -0.97 21.33 -45.04
N VAL A 9 0.23 20.75 -44.99
CA VAL A 9 0.61 19.67 -44.07
C VAL A 9 1.00 20.31 -42.72
N ILE A 10 0.22 20.04 -41.68
CA ILE A 10 0.54 20.44 -40.30
C ILE A 10 1.44 19.35 -39.71
N ALA A 11 2.71 19.67 -39.49
CA ALA A 11 3.64 18.81 -38.76
C ALA A 11 3.33 18.88 -37.25
N ALA A 12 2.97 17.74 -36.66
CA ALA A 12 2.81 17.60 -35.23
C ALA A 12 4.18 17.65 -34.54
N ALA A 13 4.40 18.66 -33.69
CA ALA A 13 5.57 18.74 -32.85
C ALA A 13 5.48 17.70 -31.72
N VAL A 14 6.38 16.72 -31.73
CA VAL A 14 6.61 15.80 -30.62
C VAL A 14 7.29 16.59 -29.51
N GLY A 15 6.51 16.95 -28.49
CA GLY A 15 7.01 17.62 -27.29
C GLY A 15 7.90 16.69 -26.47
N ALA A 16 9.11 17.14 -26.18
CA ALA A 16 10.04 16.47 -25.28
C ALA A 16 9.44 16.38 -23.87
N LEU A 17 9.35 15.16 -23.35
CA LEU A 17 8.94 14.85 -21.99
C LEU A 17 10.06 15.29 -21.03
N SER A 18 9.86 16.41 -20.36
CA SER A 18 10.77 16.91 -19.33
C SER A 18 10.76 16.00 -18.11
N VAL A 19 11.89 15.33 -17.86
CA VAL A 19 12.18 14.64 -16.60
C VAL A 19 12.32 15.71 -15.52
N LEU A 20 11.26 15.91 -14.72
CA LEU A 20 11.33 16.67 -13.48
C LEU A 20 12.21 15.88 -12.51
N ALA A 21 13.47 16.27 -12.40
CA ALA A 21 14.33 15.90 -11.29
C ALA A 21 13.63 16.38 -10.00
N GLY A 22 13.07 15.44 -9.24
CA GLY A 22 12.38 15.71 -7.99
C GLY A 22 13.28 16.51 -7.06
N ALA A 23 12.79 17.66 -6.60
CA ALA A 23 13.37 18.38 -5.48
C ALA A 23 13.51 17.40 -4.32
N GLY A 24 14.75 17.13 -3.89
CA GLY A 24 15.03 16.22 -2.80
C GLY A 24 14.20 16.61 -1.58
N CYS A 25 13.45 15.65 -1.04
CA CYS A 25 12.73 15.80 0.22
C CYS A 25 13.72 16.30 1.28
N ALA A 26 13.46 17.49 1.83
CA ALA A 26 14.30 18.05 2.86
C ALA A 26 14.22 17.17 4.12
N GLU A 27 15.35 16.58 4.51
CA GLU A 27 15.47 15.95 5.82
C GLU A 27 15.46 17.06 6.89
N ASN A 28 14.29 17.32 7.48
CA ASN A 28 14.22 18.14 8.68
C ASN A 28 14.91 17.37 9.81
N GLY A 29 16.18 17.69 10.05
CA GLY A 29 17.00 17.10 11.10
C GLY A 29 16.37 17.30 12.48
N VAL A 30 15.70 16.27 12.99
CA VAL A 30 15.19 16.25 14.35
C VAL A 30 16.39 16.16 15.31
N LYS A 31 16.66 17.23 16.05
CA LYS A 31 17.61 17.21 17.18
C LYS A 31 17.06 16.26 18.25
N SER A 32 17.73 15.13 18.45
CA SER A 32 17.47 14.23 19.57
C SER A 32 17.85 14.93 20.89
N ALA A 33 16.85 15.21 21.73
CA ALA A 33 17.07 15.63 23.10
C ALA A 33 17.23 14.38 23.97
N ALA A 34 18.44 14.17 24.48
CA ALA A 34 18.73 13.14 25.47
C ALA A 34 18.11 13.54 26.82
N ALA A 35 17.18 12.74 27.32
CA ALA A 35 16.73 12.77 28.71
C ALA A 35 16.83 11.36 29.28
N GLY A 36 17.80 11.17 30.17
CA GLY A 36 17.97 9.96 30.96
C GLY A 36 16.91 9.88 32.05
N GLY A 37 16.32 8.70 32.21
CA GLY A 37 15.37 8.37 33.26
C GLY A 37 15.18 6.86 33.31
N SER A 38 15.98 6.20 34.15
CA SER A 38 15.88 4.77 34.43
C SER A 38 14.70 4.52 35.36
N ALA A 39 13.69 3.79 34.88
CA ALA A 39 12.66 3.19 35.72
C ALA A 39 12.40 1.75 35.24
N SER A 40 12.82 0.78 36.06
CA SER A 40 12.44 -0.62 35.92
C SER A 40 10.95 -0.78 36.20
N ALA A 41 10.21 -1.27 35.20
CA ALA A 41 8.89 -1.85 35.40
C ALA A 41 8.87 -3.24 34.76
N SER A 42 8.85 -4.26 35.62
CA SER A 42 8.64 -5.65 35.26
C SER A 42 7.18 -5.83 34.83
N GLY A 43 6.95 -6.08 33.55
CA GLY A 43 5.64 -6.33 32.96
C GLY A 43 5.66 -7.59 32.12
N THR A 44 4.75 -8.51 32.43
CA THR A 44 4.59 -9.85 31.86
C THR A 44 4.40 -9.80 30.33
N ILE A 45 5.25 -10.52 29.61
CA ILE A 45 5.23 -10.67 28.16
C ILE A 45 4.06 -11.60 27.77
N SER A 46 3.10 -11.09 27.02
CA SER A 46 2.12 -11.92 26.31
C SER A 46 2.71 -12.26 24.94
N THR A 47 3.22 -13.49 24.81
CA THR A 47 3.64 -14.06 23.53
C THR A 47 2.41 -14.56 22.78
N ASP A 48 1.88 -13.75 21.85
CA ASP A 48 0.88 -14.20 20.88
C ASP A 48 1.61 -14.87 19.69
N GLY A 49 2.07 -16.10 19.93
CA GLY A 49 2.50 -17.02 18.90
C GLY A 49 1.29 -17.83 18.45
N SER A 50 0.54 -17.33 17.47
CA SER A 50 -0.55 -18.11 16.87
C SER A 50 0.03 -19.18 15.95
N VAL A 51 0.29 -20.35 16.53
CA VAL A 51 0.37 -21.63 15.83
C VAL A 51 -1.03 -21.90 15.26
N TYR A 52 -1.14 -22.03 13.94
CA TYR A 52 -2.39 -22.34 13.26
C TYR A 52 -2.63 -23.86 13.33
N ASP A 53 -3.58 -24.28 14.17
CA ASP A 53 -4.19 -25.62 14.11
C ASP A 53 -5.37 -25.57 13.14
N THR A 54 -5.31 -26.39 12.09
CA THR A 54 -6.29 -26.41 11.00
C THR A 54 -7.17 -27.63 11.18
N GLN A 55 -8.31 -27.47 11.85
CA GLN A 55 -9.34 -28.51 11.82
C GLN A 55 -10.10 -28.45 10.50
N THR A 56 -9.97 -29.53 9.74
CA THR A 56 -10.66 -29.79 8.48
C THR A 56 -12.10 -30.21 8.81
N THR A 57 -13.08 -29.38 8.45
CA THR A 57 -14.49 -29.81 8.46
C THR A 57 -14.87 -30.19 7.05
N GLU A 58 -15.06 -31.50 6.84
CA GLU A 58 -15.61 -32.05 5.61
C GLU A 58 -17.04 -31.55 5.40
N ILE A 59 -17.32 -30.97 4.23
CA ILE A 59 -18.68 -30.67 3.78
C ILE A 59 -19.03 -31.67 2.68
N SER A 60 -19.96 -32.56 3.02
CA SER A 60 -20.54 -33.57 2.14
C SER A 60 -21.33 -32.95 0.99
N ALA A 61 -21.07 -33.44 -0.22
CA ALA A 61 -21.74 -33.07 -1.45
C ALA A 61 -23.21 -33.56 -1.48
N ALA A 62 -24.13 -32.67 -1.84
CA ALA A 62 -25.50 -33.02 -2.20
C ALA A 62 -25.82 -32.49 -3.61
N ASN A 63 -25.87 -33.46 -4.53
CA ASN A 63 -26.85 -33.65 -5.60
C ASN A 63 -27.66 -32.42 -6.10
N LEU A 64 -27.49 -32.08 -7.39
CA LEU A 64 -28.54 -31.45 -8.19
C LEU A 64 -28.38 -31.84 -9.66
N SER A 65 -29.13 -32.87 -10.06
CA SER A 65 -29.43 -33.21 -11.44
C SER A 65 -30.60 -32.37 -11.94
N GLY A 66 -30.41 -31.62 -13.03
CA GLY A 66 -31.46 -30.88 -13.71
C GLY A 66 -31.18 -30.84 -15.21
N SER A 67 -31.70 -31.82 -15.93
CA SER A 67 -31.77 -31.87 -17.39
C SER A 67 -32.86 -30.93 -17.90
N GLY A 68 -32.49 -29.91 -18.67
CA GLY A 68 -33.42 -29.00 -19.36
C GLY A 68 -33.04 -28.87 -20.84
N GLU A 69 -34.04 -29.06 -21.70
CA GLU A 69 -33.97 -29.22 -23.15
C GLU A 69 -33.39 -28.03 -23.92
N VAL A 70 -32.76 -28.38 -25.04
CA VAL A 70 -32.21 -27.51 -26.08
C VAL A 70 -33.32 -27.11 -27.05
N ALA A 71 -33.60 -25.80 -27.17
CA ALA A 71 -34.37 -25.24 -28.25
C ALA A 71 -33.48 -24.33 -29.11
N THR A 72 -33.13 -24.82 -30.30
CA THR A 72 -32.47 -24.09 -31.39
C THR A 72 -33.43 -23.09 -32.03
N GLN A 73 -33.09 -21.80 -31.99
CA GLN A 73 -33.63 -20.82 -32.93
C GLN A 73 -32.48 -20.12 -33.66
N ASN A 74 -32.40 -20.37 -34.97
CA ASN A 74 -31.62 -19.60 -35.92
C ASN A 74 -32.33 -18.26 -36.16
N SER A 75 -31.66 -17.15 -35.85
CA SER A 75 -31.95 -15.86 -36.45
C SER A 75 -30.70 -15.34 -37.14
N GLU A 76 -30.81 -15.31 -38.45
CA GLU A 76 -29.89 -14.78 -39.43
C GLU A 76 -29.82 -13.26 -39.28
N LEU A 77 -28.67 -12.75 -38.84
CA LEU A 77 -28.38 -11.32 -38.75
C LEU A 77 -27.26 -10.99 -39.74
N THR A 78 -27.58 -10.08 -40.65
CA THR A 78 -26.67 -9.51 -41.66
C THR A 78 -25.60 -8.62 -41.00
N PRO A 79 -24.32 -8.72 -41.36
CA PRO A 79 -23.28 -7.87 -40.82
C PRO A 79 -23.15 -6.57 -41.64
N ASP A 80 -23.76 -5.49 -41.18
CA ASP A 80 -23.41 -4.14 -41.66
C ASP A 80 -22.16 -3.67 -40.91
N SER A 81 -21.03 -3.67 -41.62
CA SER A 81 -19.71 -3.33 -41.11
C SER A 81 -19.46 -1.83 -41.26
N GLU A 82 -19.83 -1.04 -40.25
CA GLU A 82 -19.24 0.29 -40.06
C GLU A 82 -17.97 0.16 -39.22
N VAL A 83 -16.83 0.28 -39.90
CA VAL A 83 -15.51 0.35 -39.28
C VAL A 83 -15.35 1.73 -38.64
N VAL A 84 -15.88 1.90 -37.43
CA VAL A 84 -15.58 3.08 -36.60
C VAL A 84 -14.11 3.00 -36.18
N ALA A 85 -13.32 3.99 -36.61
CA ALA A 85 -11.93 4.11 -36.22
C ALA A 85 -11.84 4.13 -34.69
N ALA A 86 -11.21 3.11 -34.11
CA ALA A 86 -10.97 3.03 -32.69
C ALA A 86 -10.09 4.21 -32.28
N ASP A 87 -10.68 5.16 -31.55
CA ASP A 87 -9.96 6.26 -30.92
C ASP A 87 -8.85 5.64 -30.05
N ALA A 88 -7.61 5.92 -30.40
CA ALA A 88 -6.45 5.39 -29.70
C ALA A 88 -6.44 5.97 -28.29
N VAL A 89 -6.98 5.22 -27.33
CA VAL A 89 -6.92 5.56 -25.91
C VAL A 89 -5.45 5.69 -25.56
N ALA A 90 -5.00 6.92 -25.28
CA ALA A 90 -3.64 7.19 -24.88
C ALA A 90 -3.32 6.31 -23.66
N GLN A 91 -2.45 5.32 -23.86
CA GLN A 91 -1.95 4.51 -22.76
C GLN A 91 -1.09 5.43 -21.90
N THR A 92 -1.64 5.87 -20.76
CA THR A 92 -0.87 6.54 -19.71
C THR A 92 0.28 5.61 -19.36
N GLN A 93 1.51 6.01 -19.70
CA GLN A 93 2.69 5.23 -19.35
C GLN A 93 2.69 5.02 -17.83
N ALA A 94 2.80 3.76 -17.42
CA ALA A 94 2.86 3.43 -16.01
C ALA A 94 4.01 4.20 -15.36
N GLN A 95 3.68 5.06 -14.41
CA GLN A 95 4.69 5.84 -13.70
C GLN A 95 5.57 4.88 -12.90
N SER A 96 6.87 5.12 -12.95
CA SER A 96 7.86 4.33 -12.22
C SER A 96 8.80 5.26 -11.46
N VAL A 97 9.08 4.90 -10.21
CA VAL A 97 9.99 5.63 -9.34
C VAL A 97 11.20 4.74 -9.05
N ALA A 98 12.37 5.19 -9.49
CA ALA A 98 13.62 4.53 -9.18
C ALA A 98 14.01 4.79 -7.72
N THR A 99 14.50 3.76 -7.04
CA THR A 99 14.94 3.79 -5.64
C THR A 99 16.38 3.31 -5.51
N ALA A 100 16.90 3.36 -4.29
CA ALA A 100 18.21 2.83 -3.94
C ALA A 100 18.36 1.30 -4.15
N TRP A 101 17.26 0.55 -4.22
CA TRP A 101 17.26 -0.93 -4.31
C TRP A 101 16.56 -1.48 -5.56
N GLY A 102 15.80 -0.65 -6.28
CA GLY A 102 15.03 -1.11 -7.43
C GLY A 102 14.08 -0.05 -7.96
N THR A 103 12.91 -0.49 -8.38
CA THR A 103 11.89 0.38 -8.98
C THR A 103 10.54 0.11 -8.35
N VAL A 104 9.78 1.16 -8.08
CA VAL A 104 8.39 1.07 -7.66
C VAL A 104 7.46 1.51 -8.78
N THR A 105 6.44 0.72 -9.09
CA THR A 105 5.43 0.98 -10.12
C THR A 105 4.01 0.86 -9.56
N GLY A 106 2.99 1.16 -10.37
CA GLY A 106 1.58 1.17 -9.95
C GLY A 106 1.14 2.58 -9.56
N ASP A 107 0.51 2.72 -8.40
CA ASP A 107 0.04 4.02 -7.90
C ASP A 107 1.19 4.91 -7.38
N CYS A 108 2.40 4.38 -7.24
CA CYS A 108 3.57 5.14 -6.81
C CYS A 108 3.85 6.34 -7.73
N GLY A 109 3.84 7.56 -7.17
CA GLY A 109 4.11 8.79 -7.92
C GLY A 109 2.90 9.38 -8.64
N THR A 110 1.76 8.69 -8.63
CA THR A 110 0.52 9.18 -9.26
C THR A 110 -0.15 10.32 -8.47
N GLY A 111 0.31 10.60 -7.25
CA GLY A 111 -0.29 11.59 -6.35
C GLY A 111 -1.52 11.07 -5.60
N TRP A 112 -1.68 9.74 -5.50
CA TRP A 112 -2.82 9.13 -4.82
C TRP A 112 -2.93 9.55 -3.36
N LEU A 113 -1.80 9.74 -2.66
CA LEU A 113 -1.83 10.13 -1.26
C LEU A 113 -2.36 11.56 -1.09
N LYS A 114 -1.94 12.47 -1.98
CA LYS A 114 -2.47 13.83 -2.03
C LYS A 114 -3.98 13.83 -2.28
N ALA A 115 -4.44 13.02 -3.23
CA ALA A 115 -5.87 12.84 -3.49
C ALA A 115 -6.60 12.32 -2.24
N ALA A 116 -6.09 11.26 -1.61
CA ALA A 116 -6.66 10.68 -0.40
C ALA A 116 -6.74 11.69 0.76
N LEU A 117 -5.72 12.51 0.98
CA LEU A 117 -5.69 13.54 2.04
C LEU A 117 -6.75 14.64 1.88
N THR A 118 -7.25 14.83 0.67
CA THR A 118 -8.28 15.83 0.35
C THR A 118 -9.68 15.25 0.24
N SER A 119 -9.81 13.94 0.06
CA SER A 119 -11.09 13.23 -0.03
C SER A 119 -11.51 12.66 1.33
N PRO A 120 -12.78 12.73 1.75
CA PRO A 120 -13.27 12.03 2.93
C PRO A 120 -13.60 10.54 2.67
N THR A 121 -13.41 10.07 1.44
CA THR A 121 -13.77 8.71 1.02
C THR A 121 -12.57 7.78 1.18
N PRO A 122 -12.75 6.60 1.80
CA PRO A 122 -11.69 5.59 1.86
C PRO A 122 -11.34 5.11 0.46
N SER A 123 -10.07 4.79 0.24
CA SER A 123 -9.54 4.40 -1.07
C SER A 123 -8.65 3.17 -0.98
N PHE A 124 -8.44 2.50 -2.12
CA PHE A 124 -7.59 1.32 -2.23
C PHE A 124 -6.60 1.51 -3.36
N HIS A 125 -5.33 1.27 -3.06
CA HIS A 125 -4.20 1.54 -3.92
C HIS A 125 -3.28 0.35 -4.01
N THR A 126 -2.59 0.23 -5.14
CA THR A 126 -1.66 -0.87 -5.38
C THR A 126 -0.34 -0.35 -5.93
N SER A 127 0.75 -0.95 -5.46
CA SER A 127 2.06 -0.71 -6.04
C SER A 127 2.87 -2.00 -6.09
N THR A 128 3.95 -1.99 -6.86
CA THR A 128 4.90 -3.10 -6.91
C THR A 128 6.30 -2.54 -6.69
N TYR A 129 6.99 -3.05 -5.67
CA TYR A 129 8.40 -2.77 -5.40
C TYR A 129 9.23 -3.91 -5.98
N ALA A 130 9.81 -3.69 -7.16
CA ALA A 130 10.69 -4.64 -7.81
C ALA A 130 12.16 -4.33 -7.45
N PHE A 131 12.79 -5.21 -6.68
CA PHE A 131 14.21 -5.10 -6.36
C PHE A 131 15.04 -5.41 -7.62
N GLY A 132 15.89 -4.46 -8.02
CA GLY A 132 16.68 -4.55 -9.25
C GLY A 132 17.96 -5.38 -9.10
N ASN A 133 18.51 -5.44 -7.88
CA ASN A 133 19.67 -6.27 -7.55
C ASN A 133 19.34 -7.10 -6.30
N VAL A 134 19.43 -8.42 -6.42
CA VAL A 134 19.23 -9.39 -5.31
C VAL A 134 20.37 -9.41 -4.29
N GLY A 135 21.21 -8.37 -4.29
CA GLY A 135 22.27 -8.19 -3.30
C GLY A 135 21.70 -7.93 -1.90
N PRO A 136 22.56 -7.97 -0.87
CA PRO A 136 22.12 -7.69 0.49
C PRO A 136 21.47 -6.31 0.59
N PHE A 137 20.43 -6.21 1.41
CA PHE A 137 19.76 -4.95 1.66
C PHE A 137 20.73 -3.93 2.29
N ASP A 138 21.01 -2.84 1.58
CA ASP A 138 21.88 -1.78 2.10
C ASP A 138 21.13 -0.80 3.00
N ALA A 139 21.22 -1.01 4.32
CA ALA A 139 20.62 -0.15 5.36
C ALA A 139 21.03 1.32 5.27
N THR A 140 22.22 1.58 4.74
CA THR A 140 22.83 2.92 4.78
C THR A 140 22.09 3.89 3.87
N LYS A 141 21.39 3.37 2.85
CA LYS A 141 20.57 4.13 1.90
C LYS A 141 19.17 4.49 2.42
N LEU A 142 18.78 4.00 3.59
CA LEU A 142 17.52 4.42 4.24
C LEU A 142 17.59 5.89 4.65
N ARG A 143 16.48 6.61 4.43
CA ARG A 143 16.21 7.94 4.99
C ARG A 143 16.32 7.92 6.51
N ALA A 144 16.61 9.07 7.11
CA ALA A 144 16.91 9.18 8.54
C ALA A 144 15.89 8.46 9.46
N LEU A 145 14.58 8.76 9.34
CA LEU A 145 13.57 8.10 10.20
C LEU A 145 13.32 6.63 9.85
N ALA A 146 13.45 6.22 8.58
CA ALA A 146 13.37 4.82 8.20
C ALA A 146 14.54 4.03 8.82
N LYS A 147 15.74 4.61 8.82
CA LYS A 147 16.93 4.06 9.48
C LYS A 147 16.75 4.00 11.00
N GLN A 148 16.19 5.05 11.60
CA GLN A 148 15.85 5.05 13.03
C GLN A 148 14.83 3.96 13.36
N ARG A 149 13.78 3.78 12.54
CA ARG A 149 12.76 2.74 12.72
C ARG A 149 13.35 1.35 12.64
N ARG A 150 14.23 1.10 11.65
CA ARG A 150 14.93 -0.19 11.52
C ARG A 150 15.80 -0.52 12.73
N ASN A 151 16.57 0.46 13.21
CA ASN A 151 17.61 0.25 14.22
C ASN A 151 17.09 0.45 15.66
N GLY A 152 15.93 1.09 15.82
CA GLY A 152 15.36 1.47 17.09
C GLY A 152 14.38 0.44 17.67
N PRO A 153 13.96 0.63 18.93
CA PRO A 153 12.95 -0.21 19.54
C PRO A 153 11.61 -0.10 18.79
N ASN A 154 10.93 -1.23 18.54
CA ASN A 154 9.49 -1.26 18.26
C ASN A 154 8.73 -1.52 19.56
N ASN A 155 7.44 -1.25 19.59
CA ASN A 155 6.55 -1.63 20.70
C ASN A 155 6.26 -3.15 20.72
N GLY A 156 7.25 -3.97 20.34
CA GLY A 156 7.19 -5.42 20.18
C GLY A 156 7.05 -5.87 18.72
N GLY A 157 7.35 -7.16 18.48
CA GLY A 157 7.16 -7.81 17.18
C GLY A 157 8.36 -7.77 16.24
N SER A 158 8.15 -8.25 15.01
CA SER A 158 9.20 -8.41 14.00
C SER A 158 9.13 -7.41 12.85
N SER A 159 8.37 -6.32 12.97
CA SER A 159 8.00 -5.41 11.86
C SER A 159 9.00 -4.29 11.51
N ASN A 160 10.23 -4.35 12.03
CA ASN A 160 11.21 -3.26 11.86
C ASN A 160 11.53 -2.96 10.39
N CYS A 161 11.66 -3.98 9.54
CA CYS A 161 11.92 -3.72 8.13
C CYS A 161 10.66 -3.27 7.40
N SER A 162 9.52 -3.94 7.59
CA SER A 162 8.29 -3.54 6.90
C SER A 162 7.87 -2.10 7.22
N GLU A 163 8.07 -1.64 8.45
CA GLU A 163 7.85 -0.24 8.83
C GLU A 163 8.87 0.72 8.22
N ALA A 164 10.17 0.39 8.30
CA ALA A 164 11.22 1.21 7.71
C ALA A 164 11.02 1.38 6.18
N MET A 165 10.67 0.29 5.50
CA MET A 165 10.40 0.32 4.06
C MET A 165 9.05 0.94 3.71
N SER A 166 8.06 0.90 4.62
CA SER A 166 6.82 1.67 4.47
C SER A 166 7.12 3.17 4.44
N ILE A 167 7.92 3.67 5.40
CA ILE A 167 8.39 5.06 5.41
C ILE A 167 9.13 5.39 4.11
N GLN A 168 10.14 4.57 3.76
CA GLN A 168 10.95 4.81 2.58
C GLN A 168 10.12 4.89 1.31
N THR A 169 9.23 3.91 1.10
CA THR A 169 8.42 3.80 -0.13
C THR A 169 7.44 4.95 -0.26
N ILE A 170 6.70 5.29 0.79
CA ILE A 170 5.72 6.39 0.74
C ILE A 170 6.41 7.75 0.58
N CYS A 171 7.59 7.94 1.18
CA CYS A 171 8.38 9.15 0.98
C CYS A 171 8.99 9.25 -0.43
N ASP A 172 9.43 8.15 -1.03
CA ASP A 172 10.00 8.13 -2.37
C ASP A 172 8.91 8.30 -3.45
N CYS A 173 7.75 7.66 -3.27
CA CYS A 173 6.64 7.74 -4.22
C CYS A 173 5.94 9.09 -4.19
N GLU A 174 5.61 9.60 -3.00
CA GLU A 174 4.68 10.73 -2.87
C GLU A 174 5.38 12.04 -2.48
N GLY A 175 6.69 12.02 -2.28
CA GLY A 175 7.45 13.19 -1.80
C GLY A 175 7.12 13.60 -0.36
N SER A 176 6.46 12.71 0.39
CA SER A 176 6.10 12.96 1.79
C SER A 176 7.31 12.95 2.72
N THR A 177 7.11 13.44 3.95
CA THR A 177 8.12 13.42 5.02
C THR A 177 7.60 12.65 6.22
N ALA A 178 8.40 11.75 6.77
CA ALA A 178 8.10 11.14 8.07
C ALA A 178 8.46 12.10 9.20
N LEU A 179 7.57 12.25 10.18
CA LEU A 179 7.72 13.16 11.31
C LEU A 179 8.09 12.43 12.61
N LYS A 180 7.41 11.33 12.91
CA LYS A 180 7.51 10.60 14.18
C LYS A 180 7.30 9.11 13.98
N LEU A 181 7.96 8.31 14.79
CA LEU A 181 7.73 6.88 14.93
C LEU A 181 6.73 6.60 16.05
N GLU A 182 6.17 5.39 16.10
CA GLU A 182 5.15 4.93 17.07
C GLU A 182 5.37 5.46 18.50
N LEU A 183 6.55 5.22 19.08
CA LEU A 183 6.88 5.61 20.46
C LEU A 183 7.07 7.12 20.67
N GLN A 184 7.07 7.91 19.60
CA GLN A 184 7.20 9.36 19.62
C GLN A 184 5.87 10.07 19.38
N ILE A 185 4.86 9.36 18.89
CA ILE A 185 3.51 9.90 18.68
C ILE A 185 2.83 10.01 20.06
N ALA A 186 2.28 11.19 20.34
CA ALA A 186 1.55 11.44 21.57
C ALA A 186 0.13 10.88 21.48
N PHE A 187 -0.25 10.07 22.47
CA PHE A 187 -1.60 9.56 22.67
C PHE A 187 -2.14 10.03 24.03
N THR A 188 -3.45 10.26 24.09
CA THR A 188 -4.17 10.75 25.28
C THR A 188 -4.43 9.64 26.31
N ALA A 189 -4.38 8.38 25.91
CA ALA A 189 -4.51 7.21 26.78
C ALA A 189 -3.78 6.00 26.20
N LYS A 190 -3.58 4.98 27.03
CA LYS A 190 -3.03 3.68 26.59
C LYS A 190 -4.05 2.95 25.71
N GLY A 191 -3.61 2.40 24.58
CA GLY A 191 -4.49 1.64 23.67
C GLY A 191 -3.79 1.23 22.38
N GLN A 192 -4.56 1.12 21.30
CA GLN A 192 -4.03 0.88 19.95
C GLN A 192 -3.22 2.10 19.49
N THR A 193 -2.12 1.84 18.78
CA THR A 193 -1.16 2.84 18.31
C THR A 193 -1.05 2.81 16.78
N THR A 194 -0.38 3.83 16.24
CA THR A 194 -0.06 3.98 14.81
C THR A 194 1.46 3.90 14.66
N ASP A 195 1.95 3.20 13.64
CA ASP A 195 3.37 2.84 13.54
C ASP A 195 4.28 4.04 13.23
N TRP A 196 3.79 4.99 12.43
CA TRP A 196 4.47 6.26 12.21
C TRP A 196 3.54 7.36 11.70
N LEU A 197 3.98 8.60 11.85
CA LEU A 197 3.30 9.83 11.44
C LEU A 197 4.07 10.46 10.28
N GLY A 198 3.38 10.75 9.19
CA GLY A 198 3.91 11.46 8.04
C GLY A 198 3.21 12.79 7.77
N GLU A 199 3.78 13.55 6.85
CA GLU A 199 3.23 14.81 6.34
C GLU A 199 3.46 14.94 4.84
N LEU A 200 2.44 15.43 4.13
CA LEU A 200 2.54 15.84 2.74
C LEU A 200 1.81 17.18 2.59
N ASP A 201 2.48 18.16 1.98
CA ASP A 201 1.94 19.52 1.79
C ASP A 201 1.37 20.15 3.08
N GLY A 202 2.05 19.93 4.22
CA GLY A 202 1.62 20.44 5.53
C GLY A 202 0.43 19.68 6.16
N VAL A 203 -0.04 18.59 5.54
CA VAL A 203 -1.15 17.77 6.04
C VAL A 203 -0.61 16.46 6.61
N LYS A 204 -0.87 16.24 7.91
CA LYS A 204 -0.46 15.02 8.61
C LYS A 204 -1.30 13.81 8.25
N PHE A 205 -0.66 12.65 8.12
CA PHE A 205 -1.29 11.35 7.95
C PHE A 205 -0.65 10.32 8.88
N GLY A 206 -1.45 9.44 9.47
CA GLY A 206 -0.97 8.31 10.25
C GLY A 206 -0.82 7.07 9.35
N VAL A 207 0.18 6.23 9.63
CA VAL A 207 0.41 4.99 8.88
C VAL A 207 0.53 3.80 9.82
N SER A 208 -0.27 2.78 9.55
CA SER A 208 -0.11 1.45 10.13
C SER A 208 0.33 0.47 9.06
N VAL A 209 1.17 -0.47 9.44
CA VAL A 209 1.88 -1.39 8.57
C VAL A 209 1.50 -2.82 8.95
N SER A 210 1.36 -3.65 7.93
CA SER A 210 1.21 -5.09 8.11
C SER A 210 1.72 -5.82 6.89
N ARG A 211 1.72 -7.14 6.98
CA ARG A 211 2.03 -8.05 5.89
C ARG A 211 0.80 -8.91 5.60
N VAL A 212 0.50 -9.08 4.32
CA VAL A 212 -0.40 -10.10 3.78
C VAL A 212 0.49 -11.32 3.57
N TYR A 213 0.69 -12.08 4.63
CA TYR A 213 1.68 -13.16 4.67
C TYR A 213 1.29 -14.24 5.67
N LEU A 214 1.30 -15.49 5.22
CA LEU A 214 0.96 -16.68 6.01
C LEU A 214 2.17 -17.60 6.23
N GLY A 215 3.39 -17.07 6.08
CA GLY A 215 4.63 -17.85 6.16
C GLY A 215 5.14 -18.35 4.81
N PRO A 216 6.36 -18.92 4.78
CA PRO A 216 7.07 -19.20 3.53
C PRO A 216 6.53 -20.41 2.77
N THR A 217 5.85 -21.33 3.47
CA THR A 217 5.33 -22.58 2.91
C THR A 217 3.88 -22.47 2.45
N THR A 218 3.17 -21.41 2.85
CA THR A 218 1.75 -21.25 2.57
C THR A 218 1.55 -20.55 1.23
N THR A 219 0.85 -21.20 0.32
CA THR A 219 0.54 -20.65 -1.02
C THR A 219 -0.93 -20.20 -1.15
N GLY A 220 -1.82 -20.78 -0.34
CA GLY A 220 -3.23 -20.39 -0.31
C GLY A 220 -3.47 -19.21 0.63
N TYR A 221 -4.08 -18.15 0.11
CA TYR A 221 -4.61 -17.04 0.88
C TYR A 221 -6.06 -16.84 0.49
N THR A 222 -6.97 -16.88 1.46
CA THR A 222 -8.41 -16.91 1.19
C THR A 222 -9.06 -15.55 1.46
N ALA A 223 -10.32 -15.40 1.00
CA ALA A 223 -11.14 -14.24 1.36
C ALA A 223 -11.35 -14.13 2.88
N VAL A 224 -11.39 -15.25 3.61
CA VAL A 224 -11.51 -15.27 5.08
C VAL A 224 -10.25 -14.73 5.75
N ASP A 225 -9.07 -15.11 5.24
CA ASP A 225 -7.79 -14.58 5.74
C ASP A 225 -7.72 -13.06 5.53
N ALA A 226 -8.11 -12.60 4.34
CA ALA A 226 -8.18 -11.18 4.00
C ALA A 226 -9.15 -10.39 4.89
N ASP A 227 -10.38 -10.90 5.08
CA ASP A 227 -11.39 -10.28 5.93
C ASP A 227 -10.92 -10.19 7.39
N LYS A 228 -10.37 -11.28 7.92
CA LYS A 228 -9.80 -11.32 9.28
C LYS A 228 -8.67 -10.32 9.45
N LEU A 229 -7.73 -10.28 8.51
CA LEU A 229 -6.59 -9.34 8.54
C LEU A 229 -7.09 -7.89 8.52
N LEU A 230 -7.96 -7.55 7.57
CA LEU A 230 -8.45 -6.19 7.38
C LEU A 230 -9.29 -5.71 8.56
N LYS A 231 -10.24 -6.52 9.07
CA LYS A 231 -11.04 -6.15 10.25
C LYS A 231 -10.17 -5.92 11.48
N LYS A 232 -9.17 -6.79 11.71
CA LYS A 232 -8.22 -6.61 12.82
C LYS A 232 -7.45 -5.29 12.67
N LYS A 233 -6.90 -5.03 11.49
CA LYS A 233 -6.04 -3.85 11.26
C LYS A 233 -6.82 -2.54 11.21
N LEU A 234 -7.93 -2.48 10.48
CA LEU A 234 -8.77 -1.30 10.40
C LEU A 234 -9.46 -0.99 11.74
N GLY A 235 -9.87 -2.00 12.50
CA GLY A 235 -10.37 -1.80 13.87
C GLY A 235 -9.31 -1.16 14.80
N GLY A 236 -8.05 -1.62 14.71
CA GLY A 236 -6.94 -1.01 15.43
C GLY A 236 -6.66 0.44 15.01
N ILE A 237 -6.72 0.72 13.70
CA ILE A 237 -6.56 2.07 13.14
C ILE A 237 -7.65 3.00 13.65
N ASN A 238 -8.91 2.59 13.61
CA ASN A 238 -10.04 3.38 14.10
C ASN A 238 -9.87 3.68 15.60
N ALA A 239 -9.45 2.70 16.40
CA ALA A 239 -9.18 2.90 17.81
C ALA A 239 -8.01 3.87 18.06
N SER A 240 -6.89 3.74 17.35
CA SER A 240 -5.73 4.63 17.49
C SER A 240 -6.05 6.09 17.12
N THR A 241 -6.89 6.29 16.10
CA THR A 241 -7.34 7.62 15.66
C THR A 241 -8.13 8.36 16.72
N LEU A 242 -8.86 7.64 17.58
CA LEU A 242 -9.58 8.25 18.71
C LEU A 242 -8.66 8.63 19.88
N LEU A 243 -7.46 8.06 19.94
CA LEU A 243 -6.55 8.22 21.06
C LEU A 243 -5.44 9.24 20.79
N VAL A 244 -5.14 9.58 19.52
CA VAL A 244 -4.05 10.50 19.19
C VAL A 244 -4.26 11.87 19.83
N ALA A 245 -3.18 12.43 20.40
CA ALA A 245 -3.22 13.75 21.01
C ALA A 245 -3.32 14.86 19.96
N PRO A 246 -3.90 16.04 20.28
CA PRO A 246 -4.05 17.14 19.34
C PRO A 246 -2.75 17.61 18.66
N THR A 247 -1.60 17.43 19.30
CA THR A 247 -0.29 17.80 18.74
C THR A 247 0.13 16.94 17.55
N ASP A 248 -0.36 15.69 17.48
CA ASP A 248 0.03 14.70 16.47
C ASP A 248 -1.15 14.20 15.63
N VAL A 249 -2.33 14.81 15.79
CA VAL A 249 -3.53 14.44 15.05
C VAL A 249 -3.27 14.49 13.54
N TRP A 250 -3.68 13.42 12.86
CA TRP A 250 -3.63 13.30 11.42
C TRP A 250 -5.02 13.51 10.81
N LYS A 251 -5.04 13.89 9.53
CA LYS A 251 -6.28 14.03 8.75
C LYS A 251 -6.71 12.72 8.09
N LYS A 252 -5.78 11.80 7.86
CA LYS A 252 -6.01 10.53 7.17
C LYS A 252 -5.21 9.41 7.82
N GLN A 253 -5.75 8.20 7.77
CA GLN A 253 -4.99 6.99 8.04
C GLN A 253 -4.66 6.25 6.75
N VAL A 254 -3.46 5.67 6.72
CA VAL A 254 -3.04 4.74 5.68
C VAL A 254 -2.75 3.38 6.31
N LEU A 255 -3.35 2.32 5.78
CA LEU A 255 -2.93 0.95 6.04
C LEU A 255 -2.03 0.50 4.90
N HIS A 256 -0.72 0.35 5.16
CA HIS A 256 0.23 -0.16 4.19
C HIS A 256 0.45 -1.67 4.41
N LEU A 257 0.10 -2.47 3.41
CA LEU A 257 0.19 -3.91 3.39
C LEU A 257 1.27 -4.37 2.43
N TRP A 258 2.22 -5.17 2.91
CA TRP A 258 3.23 -5.82 2.07
C TRP A 258 2.83 -7.26 1.72
N THR A 259 3.10 -7.69 0.48
CA THR A 259 2.90 -9.09 0.05
C THR A 259 4.03 -9.54 -0.88
N LEU A 260 4.37 -10.84 -0.87
CA LEU A 260 5.24 -11.45 -1.89
C LEU A 260 4.45 -11.98 -3.10
N ARG A 261 3.12 -11.93 -3.00
CA ARG A 261 2.19 -12.65 -3.87
C ARG A 261 1.27 -11.67 -4.58
N PRO A 262 1.54 -11.32 -5.85
CA PRO A 262 0.65 -10.44 -6.61
C PRO A 262 -0.77 -11.03 -6.72
N GLU A 263 -0.91 -12.36 -6.74
CA GLU A 263 -2.20 -13.05 -6.80
C GLU A 263 -3.08 -12.85 -5.56
N TRP A 264 -2.52 -12.40 -4.43
CA TRP A 264 -3.29 -12.13 -3.21
C TRP A 264 -3.88 -10.72 -3.17
N VAL A 265 -3.36 -9.79 -3.98
CA VAL A 265 -3.87 -8.40 -4.07
C VAL A 265 -5.36 -8.34 -4.40
N PRO A 266 -5.88 -9.01 -5.45
CA PRO A 266 -7.31 -8.97 -5.76
C PRO A 266 -8.18 -9.58 -4.64
N ILE A 267 -7.66 -10.54 -3.85
CA ILE A 267 -8.37 -11.13 -2.71
C ILE A 267 -8.51 -10.11 -1.59
N VAL A 268 -7.43 -9.39 -1.28
CA VAL A 268 -7.45 -8.29 -0.30
C VAL A 268 -8.37 -7.15 -0.77
N GLN A 269 -8.32 -6.80 -2.04
CA GLN A 269 -9.18 -5.77 -2.61
C GLN A 269 -10.66 -6.13 -2.54
N ALA A 270 -11.04 -7.36 -2.92
CA ALA A 270 -12.41 -7.84 -2.84
C ALA A 270 -12.91 -7.88 -1.38
N ALA A 271 -12.09 -8.36 -0.45
CA ALA A 271 -12.41 -8.34 0.97
C ALA A 271 -12.61 -6.90 1.48
N TRP A 272 -11.71 -5.97 1.12
CA TRP A 272 -11.86 -4.55 1.46
C TRP A 272 -13.15 -3.98 0.88
N GLN A 273 -13.48 -4.24 -0.38
CA GLN A 273 -14.72 -3.76 -1.01
C GLN A 273 -15.96 -4.23 -0.25
N GLY A 274 -15.96 -5.47 0.26
CA GLY A 274 -17.05 -6.05 1.05
C GLY A 274 -17.20 -5.51 2.48
N LEU A 275 -16.23 -4.75 3.00
CA LEU A 275 -16.34 -4.15 4.33
C LEU A 275 -17.33 -2.98 4.36
N ASP A 276 -18.00 -2.82 5.49
CA ASP A 276 -18.90 -1.70 5.74
C ASP A 276 -18.13 -0.36 5.89
N ALA A 277 -18.86 0.74 5.77
CA ALA A 277 -18.29 2.08 5.83
C ALA A 277 -17.67 2.44 7.19
N ALA A 278 -18.19 1.90 8.31
CA ALA A 278 -17.65 2.17 9.64
C ALA A 278 -16.31 1.45 9.85
N THR A 279 -16.17 0.24 9.31
CA THR A 279 -14.89 -0.48 9.32
C THR A 279 -13.85 0.24 8.46
N LYS A 280 -14.19 0.66 7.24
CA LYS A 280 -13.27 1.41 6.35
C LYS A 280 -12.90 2.78 6.94
N ALA A 281 -13.87 3.45 7.56
CA ALA A 281 -13.75 4.81 8.08
C ALA A 281 -13.06 5.75 7.07
N ASP A 282 -12.22 6.65 7.56
CA ASP A 282 -11.42 7.55 6.73
C ASP A 282 -9.99 7.01 6.52
N THR A 283 -9.91 5.81 5.94
CA THR A 283 -8.64 5.09 5.74
C THR A 283 -8.38 4.78 4.27
N ALA A 284 -7.18 5.11 3.80
CA ALA A 284 -6.65 4.60 2.54
C ALA A 284 -5.88 3.29 2.77
N VAL A 285 -6.04 2.31 1.89
CA VAL A 285 -5.26 1.07 1.92
C VAL A 285 -4.28 1.10 0.76
N LEU A 286 -3.00 0.88 1.04
CA LEU A 286 -1.97 0.65 0.03
C LEU A 286 -1.50 -0.80 0.14
N VAL A 287 -1.60 -1.57 -0.93
CA VAL A 287 -0.99 -2.90 -1.02
C VAL A 287 0.21 -2.86 -1.94
N THR A 288 1.38 -3.19 -1.40
CA THR A 288 2.63 -3.22 -2.17
C THR A 288 3.14 -4.64 -2.32
N VAL A 289 3.31 -5.06 -3.57
CA VAL A 289 3.91 -6.35 -3.93
C VAL A 289 5.43 -6.19 -3.93
N GLU A 290 6.13 -6.96 -3.10
CA GLU A 290 7.58 -7.10 -3.14
C GLU A 290 7.96 -8.17 -4.18
N LEU A 291 8.79 -7.81 -5.15
CA LEU A 291 9.32 -8.70 -6.18
C LEU A 291 10.84 -8.70 -6.19
N GLY A 292 11.43 -9.86 -6.53
CA GLY A 292 12.89 -10.04 -6.63
C GLY A 292 13.61 -10.19 -5.29
N SER A 293 12.90 -10.09 -4.16
CA SER A 293 13.45 -10.19 -2.81
C SER A 293 12.37 -10.66 -1.83
N SER A 294 12.76 -10.98 -0.59
CA SER A 294 11.84 -11.15 0.53
C SER A 294 12.28 -10.35 1.77
N HIS A 295 13.15 -9.37 1.58
CA HIS A 295 13.68 -8.53 2.64
C HIS A 295 12.59 -7.91 3.50
N ILE A 296 11.55 -7.39 2.87
CA ILE A 296 10.50 -6.64 3.57
C ILE A 296 9.54 -7.60 4.25
N VAL A 297 8.95 -8.53 3.50
CA VAL A 297 7.91 -9.43 4.02
C VAL A 297 8.50 -10.45 5.01
N ALA A 298 9.70 -10.97 4.77
CA ALA A 298 10.36 -11.92 5.66
C ALA A 298 11.22 -11.25 6.75
N GLU A 299 11.29 -9.91 6.79
CA GLU A 299 12.01 -9.13 7.81
C GLU A 299 13.51 -9.45 7.85
N THR A 300 14.12 -9.54 6.67
CA THR A 300 15.54 -9.89 6.49
C THR A 300 16.42 -8.70 6.10
N CYS A 301 15.94 -7.47 6.30
CA CYS A 301 16.74 -6.25 6.13
C CYS A 301 17.74 -6.10 7.28
N LYS A 302 18.74 -6.98 7.32
CA LYS A 302 19.82 -7.01 8.32
C LYS A 302 21.08 -6.35 7.80
#